data_AF-E9GFZ3-F1
#
_entry.id   AF-E9GFZ3-F1
#
_cell.length_a   1.000
_cell.length_b   1.000
_cell.length_c   1.000
_cell.angle_alpha   90.00
_cell.angle_beta   90.00
_cell.angle_gamma   90.00
#
_symmetry.space_group_name_H-M   'P 1'
#
loop_
_entity.id
_entity.type
_entity.pdbx_description
1 polymer ?
#
loop_
_entity_poly.entity_id
_entity_poly.type
_entity_poly.pdbx_seq_one_letter_code
_entity_poly.pdbx_strand_id
1 'polypeptide(L)'
;MVGILISSRHLDVQEVESAVYNLDTSVIDLETLQKIFELRATEDELATMRITLEQQPDAIMDKPENFLLELANIPSFSERVACFMFQNSFFEILTAISNPLNNLKLICDKLMTSVEVSRVLGIILALGNYMNGGNRQRGQADGFAIDILPKIKDVKSKDNTLTLIFYVVKVYIQKFDEKAGTNDARMPLPEPTDLDKAGHLKFEELEASLRQLNKEIEGIEQKANQVIAASEEIHLEPFKEKMESFFVQAKKSLSEEEENLTECKQRFEAVLKYFKFTPKKNSELDPKDFFGLWSAFASDFKDIWNREQQRIFKENMDKAKQVVKQKKLQSSSSYAKSKTDEGTLKARLLSRKKK
;
A
#
# COMPACT_ATOMS: atom_id res chain seq x y z
N MET A 1 32.60 17.16 -15.00
CA MET A 1 31.31 16.90 -14.33
C MET A 1 31.32 17.43 -12.89
N VAL A 2 32.36 17.11 -12.12
CA VAL A 2 32.61 17.63 -10.75
C VAL A 2 32.49 19.15 -10.65
N GLY A 3 33.15 19.91 -11.54
CA GLY A 3 33.06 21.39 -11.52
C GLY A 3 31.66 21.97 -11.76
N ILE A 4 30.77 21.25 -12.46
CA ILE A 4 29.36 21.66 -12.63
C ILE A 4 28.59 21.42 -11.33
N LEU A 5 28.81 20.30 -10.65
CA LEU A 5 28.18 20.00 -9.36
C LEU A 5 28.58 21.03 -8.30
N ILE A 6 29.89 21.29 -8.15
CA ILE A 6 30.43 22.29 -7.22
C ILE A 6 29.82 23.67 -7.50
N SER A 7 29.81 24.10 -8.77
CA SER A 7 29.34 25.45 -9.14
C SER A 7 27.82 25.61 -9.02
N SER A 8 27.05 24.57 -9.34
CA SER A 8 25.58 24.62 -9.32
C SER A 8 24.98 24.50 -7.92
N ARG A 9 25.69 23.86 -7.00
CA ARG A 9 25.25 23.64 -5.61
C ARG A 9 26.02 24.47 -4.59
N HIS A 10 26.97 25.31 -5.05
CA HIS A 10 27.83 26.14 -4.20
C HIS A 10 28.50 25.34 -3.07
N LEU A 11 28.98 24.13 -3.38
CA LEU A 11 29.48 23.20 -2.38
C LEU A 11 30.79 23.70 -1.75
N ASP A 12 30.82 23.69 -0.43
CA ASP A 12 32.03 23.82 0.38
C ASP A 12 32.41 22.46 0.97
N VAL A 13 33.70 22.10 0.94
CA VAL A 13 34.20 20.85 1.55
C VAL A 13 33.92 20.83 3.05
N GLN A 14 33.94 21.98 3.72
CA GLN A 14 33.60 22.07 5.15
C GLN A 14 32.15 21.65 5.44
N GLU A 15 31.23 21.95 4.54
CA GLU A 15 29.83 21.52 4.66
C GLU A 15 29.70 20.00 4.42
N VAL A 16 30.48 19.45 3.47
CA VAL A 16 30.54 18.00 3.22
C VAL A 16 31.13 17.28 4.42
N GLU A 17 32.22 17.78 4.97
CA GLU A 17 32.89 17.25 6.15
C GLU A 17 31.94 17.25 7.35
N SER A 18 31.26 18.38 7.61
CA SER A 18 30.25 18.48 8.67
C SER A 18 29.11 17.48 8.48
N ALA A 19 28.59 17.32 7.27
CA ALA A 19 27.51 16.38 6.98
C ALA A 19 27.93 14.92 7.26
N VAL A 20 29.16 14.56 6.90
CA VAL A 20 29.70 13.20 7.02
C VAL A 20 30.14 12.85 8.44
N TYR A 21 30.70 13.79 9.20
CA TYR A 21 31.01 13.58 10.62
C TYR A 21 29.75 13.51 11.48
N ASN A 22 28.79 14.39 11.20
CA ASN A 22 27.60 14.50 12.03
C ASN A 22 26.45 13.59 11.58
N LEU A 23 26.55 12.94 10.42
CA LEU A 23 25.44 12.22 9.78
C LEU A 23 24.19 13.13 9.72
N ASP A 24 24.37 14.32 9.15
CA ASP A 24 23.35 15.36 9.05
C ASP A 24 23.25 15.88 7.61
N THR A 25 22.07 15.77 7.01
CA THR A 25 21.75 16.26 5.66
C THR A 25 20.92 17.53 5.66
N SER A 26 20.90 18.29 6.76
CA SER A 26 20.18 19.58 6.84
C SER A 26 20.74 20.64 5.89
N VAL A 27 22.04 20.61 5.63
CA VAL A 27 22.77 21.54 4.74
C VAL A 27 23.01 20.92 3.37
N ILE A 28 23.53 19.69 3.32
CA ILE A 28 23.76 18.94 2.09
C ILE A 28 22.79 17.76 2.03
N ASP A 29 21.86 17.79 1.08
CA ASP A 29 20.89 16.71 0.90
C ASP A 29 21.56 15.38 0.50
N LEU A 30 20.90 14.26 0.84
CA LEU A 30 21.46 12.92 0.64
C LEU A 30 21.76 12.62 -0.84
N GLU A 31 20.95 13.13 -1.77
CA GLU A 31 21.17 12.98 -3.21
C GLU A 31 22.46 13.67 -3.66
N THR A 32 22.74 14.85 -3.13
CA THR A 32 23.95 15.61 -3.42
C THR A 32 25.17 14.92 -2.83
N LEU A 33 25.07 14.43 -1.59
CA LEU A 33 26.14 13.65 -0.97
C LEU A 33 26.45 12.35 -1.74
N GLN A 34 25.43 11.67 -2.27
CA GLN A 34 25.59 10.51 -3.13
C GLN A 34 26.34 10.87 -4.42
N LYS A 35 25.98 11.98 -5.08
CA LYS A 35 26.68 12.46 -6.28
C LYS A 35 28.13 12.82 -5.99
N ILE A 36 28.42 13.44 -4.84
CA ILE A 36 29.79 13.73 -4.41
C ILE A 36 30.57 12.42 -4.25
N PHE A 37 29.97 11.42 -3.61
CA PHE A 37 30.58 10.10 -3.47
C PHE A 37 30.85 9.43 -4.83
N GLU A 38 29.91 9.46 -5.77
CA GLU A 38 30.09 8.90 -7.11
C GLU A 38 31.18 9.62 -7.93
N LEU A 39 31.36 10.92 -7.70
CA LEU A 39 32.30 11.77 -8.41
C LEU A 39 33.66 11.93 -7.71
N ARG A 40 33.87 11.27 -6.56
CA ARG A 40 35.14 11.31 -5.84
C ARG A 40 36.27 10.76 -6.70
N ALA A 41 37.46 11.33 -6.54
CA ALA A 41 38.64 10.87 -7.27
C ALA A 41 39.03 9.46 -6.80
N THR A 42 39.49 8.65 -7.76
CA THR A 42 40.12 7.35 -7.49
C THR A 42 41.51 7.53 -6.88
N GLU A 43 42.04 6.50 -6.22
CA GLU A 43 43.39 6.53 -5.66
C GLU A 43 44.47 6.83 -6.71
N ASP A 44 44.30 6.33 -7.95
CA ASP A 44 45.23 6.58 -9.05
C ASP A 44 45.18 8.06 -9.51
N GLU A 45 43.98 8.65 -9.56
CA GLU A 45 43.79 10.09 -9.87
C GLU A 45 44.37 10.97 -8.76
N LEU A 46 44.14 10.61 -7.49
CA LEU A 46 44.72 11.30 -6.33
C LEU A 46 46.25 11.21 -6.31
N ALA A 47 46.82 10.04 -6.61
CA ALA A 47 48.26 9.86 -6.71
C ALA A 47 48.85 10.75 -7.81
N THR A 48 48.20 10.82 -8.98
CA THR A 48 48.64 11.67 -10.10
C THR A 48 48.60 13.16 -9.72
N MET A 49 47.52 13.60 -9.05
CA MET A 49 47.40 14.98 -8.57
C MET A 49 48.47 15.31 -7.53
N ARG A 50 48.74 14.40 -6.58
CA ARG A 50 49.78 14.58 -5.54
C ARG A 50 51.18 14.66 -6.13
N ILE A 51 51.53 13.77 -7.07
CA ILE A 51 52.82 13.80 -7.78
C ILE A 51 53.00 15.12 -8.54
N THR A 52 51.94 15.62 -9.18
CA THR A 52 51.98 16.89 -9.92
C THR A 52 52.29 18.06 -8.98
N LEU A 53 51.66 18.09 -7.80
CA LEU A 53 51.92 19.10 -6.76
C LEU A 53 53.34 18.99 -6.18
N GLU A 54 53.87 17.79 -6.00
CA GLU A 54 55.26 17.57 -5.55
C GLU A 54 56.29 18.06 -6.58
N GLN A 55 56.03 17.84 -7.87
CA GLN A 55 56.91 18.25 -8.96
C GLN A 55 56.79 19.73 -9.31
N GLN A 56 55.62 20.32 -9.08
CA GLN A 56 55.33 21.73 -9.34
C GLN A 56 54.60 22.38 -8.15
N PRO A 57 55.32 22.77 -7.09
CA PRO A 57 54.71 23.34 -5.88
C PRO A 57 53.96 24.65 -6.12
N ASP A 58 54.32 25.40 -7.17
CA ASP A 58 53.68 26.66 -7.57
C ASP A 58 52.51 26.46 -8.56
N ALA A 59 52.14 25.22 -8.88
CA ALA A 59 51.04 24.93 -9.79
C ALA A 59 49.69 25.34 -9.17
N ILE A 60 48.95 26.20 -9.87
CA ILE A 60 47.58 26.57 -9.48
C ILE A 60 46.65 25.44 -9.95
N MET A 61 46.27 24.55 -9.04
CA MET A 61 45.23 23.56 -9.29
C MET A 61 43.89 24.24 -9.50
N ASP A 62 43.06 23.69 -10.38
CA ASP A 62 41.75 24.25 -10.62
C ASP A 62 40.79 23.99 -9.43
N LYS A 63 39.66 24.71 -9.37
CA LYS A 63 38.73 24.56 -8.23
C LYS A 63 38.20 23.12 -8.06
N PRO A 64 37.82 22.40 -9.13
CA PRO A 64 37.44 20.99 -9.04
C PRO A 64 38.52 20.08 -8.48
N GLU A 65 39.77 20.20 -8.92
CA GLU A 65 40.86 19.35 -8.46
C GLU A 65 41.20 19.61 -6.99
N ASN A 66 41.23 20.88 -6.57
CA ASN A 66 41.39 21.24 -5.15
C ASN A 66 40.26 20.65 -4.29
N PHE A 67 39.01 20.74 -4.73
CA PHE A 67 37.88 20.16 -4.02
C PHE A 67 38.04 18.64 -3.85
N LEU A 68 38.47 17.92 -4.89
CA LEU A 68 38.68 16.47 -4.82
C LEU A 68 39.84 16.08 -3.89
N LEU A 69 40.92 16.88 -3.87
CA LEU A 69 42.05 16.69 -2.95
C LEU A 69 41.64 16.94 -1.49
N GLU A 70 40.90 18.02 -1.23
CA GLU A 70 40.36 18.33 0.10
C GLU A 70 39.37 17.26 0.57
N LEU A 71 38.47 16.79 -0.32
CA LEU A 71 37.55 15.70 -0.04
C LEU A 71 38.28 14.41 0.34
N ALA A 72 39.39 14.10 -0.34
CA ALA A 72 40.21 12.92 -0.05
C ALA A 72 40.98 13.01 1.28
N ASN A 73 41.10 14.21 1.86
CA ASN A 73 41.70 14.40 3.18
C ASN A 73 40.71 14.15 4.32
N ILE A 74 39.40 14.03 4.03
CA ILE A 74 38.41 13.66 5.05
C ILE A 74 38.62 12.17 5.43
N PRO A 75 38.99 11.86 6.68
CA PRO A 75 39.26 10.49 7.13
C PRO A 75 38.05 9.58 6.97
N SER A 76 38.28 8.44 6.31
CA SER A 76 37.26 7.41 6.05
C SER A 76 36.00 7.96 5.38
N PHE A 77 36.14 8.97 4.52
CA PHE A 77 35.02 9.60 3.81
C PHE A 77 34.12 8.57 3.12
N SER A 78 34.72 7.62 2.40
CA SER A 78 34.00 6.60 1.64
C SER A 78 33.15 5.70 2.57
N GLU A 79 33.72 5.27 3.69
CA GLU A 79 33.06 4.41 4.66
C GLU A 79 31.95 5.15 5.40
N ARG A 80 32.19 6.41 5.81
CA ARG A 80 31.21 7.24 6.50
C ARG A 80 30.00 7.53 5.61
N VAL A 81 30.23 7.89 4.34
CA VAL A 81 29.13 8.08 3.37
C VAL A 81 28.38 6.77 3.13
N ALA A 82 29.07 5.64 2.98
CA ALA A 82 28.40 4.35 2.81
C ALA A 82 27.50 3.99 4.01
N CYS A 83 27.97 4.22 5.23
CA CYS A 83 27.18 4.03 6.46
C CYS A 83 25.95 4.93 6.45
N PHE A 84 26.11 6.21 6.11
CA PHE A 84 25.03 7.18 6.11
C PHE A 84 23.97 6.86 5.06
N MET A 85 24.38 6.51 3.84
CA MET A 85 23.46 6.12 2.76
C MET A 85 22.62 4.91 3.16
N PHE A 86 23.25 3.89 3.73
CA PHE A 86 22.56 2.68 4.16
C PHE A 86 21.60 2.95 5.32
N GLN A 87 22.01 3.75 6.31
CA GLN A 87 21.15 4.14 7.43
C GLN A 87 19.85 4.80 6.94
N ASN A 88 19.94 5.66 5.92
CA ASN A 88 18.77 6.36 5.38
C ASN A 88 17.86 5.45 4.53
N SER A 89 18.42 4.49 3.78
CA SER A 89 17.64 3.63 2.90
C SER A 89 17.10 2.36 3.57
N PHE A 90 17.67 1.94 4.70
CA PHE A 90 17.34 0.67 5.37
C PHE A 90 15.84 0.49 5.63
N PHE A 91 15.18 1.48 6.26
CA PHE A 91 13.76 1.37 6.60
C PHE A 91 12.85 1.42 5.37
N GLU A 92 13.27 2.07 4.29
CA GLU A 92 12.54 2.06 3.03
C GLU A 92 12.60 0.67 2.38
N ILE A 93 13.78 0.05 2.35
CA ILE A 93 13.98 -1.32 1.88
C ILE A 93 13.14 -2.30 2.70
N LEU A 94 13.19 -2.19 4.03
CA LEU A 94 12.41 -3.05 4.93
C LEU A 94 10.90 -2.86 4.73
N THR A 95 10.43 -1.61 4.56
CA THR A 95 9.03 -1.30 4.28
C THR A 95 8.56 -1.89 2.95
N ALA A 96 9.42 -1.91 1.93
CA ALA A 96 9.11 -2.54 0.64
C ALA A 96 8.89 -4.06 0.78
N ILE A 97 9.58 -4.73 1.71
CA ILE A 97 9.37 -6.14 2.07
C ILE A 97 8.10 -6.32 2.92
N SER A 98 7.89 -5.42 3.89
CA SER A 98 6.78 -5.53 4.86
C SER A 98 5.40 -5.32 4.22
N ASN A 99 5.27 -4.40 3.28
CA ASN A 99 4.01 -4.07 2.61
C ASN A 99 3.30 -5.28 1.97
N PRO A 100 3.93 -6.10 1.11
CA PRO A 100 3.29 -7.28 0.53
C PRO A 100 2.92 -8.32 1.59
N LEU A 101 3.71 -8.46 2.65
CA LEU A 101 3.43 -9.38 3.77
C LEU A 101 2.21 -8.93 4.57
N ASN A 102 2.11 -7.65 4.91
CA ASN A 102 0.94 -7.09 5.62
C ASN A 102 -0.33 -7.21 4.79
N ASN A 103 -0.25 -6.96 3.47
CA ASN A 103 -1.36 -7.19 2.55
C ASN A 103 -1.82 -8.66 2.57
N LEU A 104 -0.87 -9.60 2.48
CA LEU A 104 -1.17 -11.03 2.54
C LEU A 104 -1.88 -11.39 3.86
N LYS A 105 -1.38 -10.95 5.01
CA LYS A 105 -2.04 -11.20 6.32
C LYS A 105 -3.48 -10.70 6.33
N LEU A 106 -3.70 -9.47 5.90
CA LEU A 106 -5.04 -8.87 5.89
C LEU A 106 -6.02 -9.68 5.03
N ILE A 107 -5.57 -10.12 3.84
CA ILE A 107 -6.39 -10.92 2.94
C ILE A 107 -6.68 -12.30 3.55
N CYS A 108 -5.65 -12.98 4.08
CA CYS A 108 -5.80 -14.27 4.73
C CYS A 108 -6.83 -14.20 5.86
N ASP A 109 -6.71 -13.19 6.72
CA ASP A 109 -7.60 -12.98 7.86
C ASP A 109 -9.02 -12.64 7.41
N LYS A 110 -9.16 -11.77 6.40
CA LYS A 110 -10.47 -11.44 5.84
C LYS A 110 -11.13 -12.68 5.23
N LEU A 111 -10.41 -13.52 4.49
CA LEU A 111 -10.99 -14.71 3.87
C LEU A 111 -11.41 -15.77 4.90
N MET A 112 -10.66 -15.94 6.00
CA MET A 112 -10.95 -16.96 7.00
C MET A 112 -11.99 -16.53 8.05
N THR A 113 -12.00 -15.25 8.43
CA THR A 113 -12.74 -14.80 9.63
C THR A 113 -13.93 -13.90 9.31
N SER A 114 -14.02 -13.36 8.08
CA SER A 114 -15.09 -12.44 7.70
C SER A 114 -16.45 -13.14 7.60
N VAL A 115 -17.40 -12.65 8.40
CA VAL A 115 -18.80 -13.03 8.30
C VAL A 115 -19.37 -12.61 6.94
N GLU A 116 -18.91 -11.49 6.37
CA GLU A 116 -19.36 -11.03 5.05
C GLU A 116 -18.93 -11.99 3.93
N VAL A 117 -17.69 -12.48 3.96
CA VAL A 117 -17.21 -13.49 3.00
C VAL A 117 -18.01 -14.78 3.15
N SER A 118 -18.23 -15.22 4.39
CA SER A 118 -19.04 -16.41 4.69
C SER A 118 -20.49 -16.27 4.18
N ARG A 119 -21.09 -15.09 4.28
CA ARG A 119 -22.43 -14.80 3.73
C ARG A 119 -22.45 -14.92 2.21
N VAL A 120 -21.45 -14.37 1.51
CA VAL A 120 -21.34 -14.50 0.04
C VAL A 120 -21.24 -15.98 -0.36
N LEU A 121 -20.36 -16.74 0.28
CA LEU A 121 -20.21 -18.19 0.02
C LEU A 121 -21.50 -18.97 0.35
N GLY A 122 -22.19 -18.59 1.44
CA GLY A 122 -23.46 -19.19 1.83
C GLY A 122 -24.59 -18.95 0.82
N ILE A 123 -24.66 -17.74 0.23
CA ILE A 123 -25.60 -17.46 -0.86
C ILE A 123 -25.28 -18.36 -2.06
N ILE A 124 -24.01 -18.47 -2.45
CA ILE A 124 -23.59 -19.32 -3.56
C ILE A 124 -23.98 -20.78 -3.30
N LEU A 125 -23.72 -21.29 -2.10
CA LEU A 125 -24.05 -22.67 -1.72
C LEU A 125 -25.57 -22.92 -1.77
N ALA A 126 -26.37 -22.01 -1.21
CA ALA A 126 -27.82 -22.12 -1.20
C ALA A 126 -28.40 -22.12 -2.62
N LEU A 127 -27.93 -21.22 -3.48
CA LEU A 127 -28.37 -21.16 -4.87
C LEU A 127 -27.91 -22.41 -5.65
N GLY A 128 -26.67 -22.84 -5.46
CA GLY A 128 -26.14 -24.05 -6.07
C GLY A 128 -26.95 -25.29 -5.71
N ASN A 129 -27.26 -25.48 -4.43
CA ASN A 129 -28.09 -26.60 -3.96
C ASN A 129 -29.51 -26.55 -4.55
N TYR A 130 -30.13 -25.37 -4.57
CA TYR A 130 -31.46 -25.19 -5.17
C TYR A 130 -31.47 -25.52 -6.67
N MET A 131 -30.51 -24.97 -7.43
CA MET A 131 -30.42 -25.17 -8.88
C MET A 131 -30.08 -26.60 -9.28
N ASN A 132 -29.37 -27.34 -8.43
CA ASN A 132 -29.01 -28.74 -8.65
C ASN A 132 -29.93 -29.72 -7.91
N GLY A 133 -31.10 -29.25 -7.44
CA GLY A 133 -32.09 -30.08 -6.75
C GLY A 133 -32.44 -31.34 -7.55
N GLY A 134 -32.46 -32.49 -6.88
CA GLY A 134 -32.65 -33.81 -7.52
C GLY A 134 -31.34 -34.50 -7.95
N ASN A 135 -30.22 -33.78 -8.04
CA ASN A 135 -28.90 -34.39 -8.20
C ASN A 135 -28.28 -34.68 -6.83
N ARG A 136 -28.20 -35.96 -6.44
CA ARG A 136 -27.70 -36.37 -5.12
C ARG A 136 -26.24 -35.98 -4.84
N GLN A 137 -25.43 -35.72 -5.86
CA GLN A 137 -24.04 -35.29 -5.72
C GLN A 137 -23.85 -33.77 -5.69
N ARG A 138 -24.84 -32.98 -6.15
CA ARG A 138 -24.69 -31.52 -6.35
C ARG A 138 -25.77 -30.66 -5.69
N GLY A 139 -26.95 -31.22 -5.40
CA GLY A 139 -28.09 -30.49 -4.85
C GLY A 139 -28.22 -30.54 -3.32
N GLN A 140 -27.32 -31.27 -2.65
CA GLN A 140 -27.27 -31.42 -1.18
C GLN A 140 -25.82 -31.33 -0.69
N ALA A 141 -25.07 -30.36 -1.23
CA ALA A 141 -23.68 -30.17 -0.86
C ALA A 141 -23.56 -29.33 0.43
N ASP A 142 -22.58 -29.69 1.28
CA ASP A 142 -22.19 -28.92 2.47
C ASP A 142 -21.15 -27.84 2.16
N GLY A 143 -20.63 -27.82 0.93
CA GLY A 143 -19.63 -26.88 0.45
C GLY A 143 -19.28 -27.14 -1.01
N PHE A 144 -18.45 -26.28 -1.57
CA PHE A 144 -17.97 -26.40 -2.94
C PHE A 144 -16.48 -26.07 -3.01
N ALA A 145 -15.79 -26.60 -4.01
CA ALA A 145 -14.40 -26.26 -4.28
C ALA A 145 -14.30 -24.82 -4.79
N ILE A 146 -13.28 -24.09 -4.33
CA ILE A 146 -13.12 -22.65 -4.62
C ILE A 146 -12.87 -22.35 -6.11
N ASP A 147 -12.48 -23.36 -6.89
CA ASP A 147 -12.27 -23.26 -8.34
C ASP A 147 -13.57 -23.00 -9.12
N ILE A 148 -14.73 -23.09 -8.48
CA ILE A 148 -16.02 -22.68 -9.05
C ILE A 148 -16.18 -21.16 -9.10
N LEU A 149 -15.52 -20.39 -8.21
CA LEU A 149 -15.78 -18.96 -8.05
C LEU A 149 -15.69 -18.18 -9.38
N PRO A 150 -14.63 -18.34 -10.20
CA PRO A 150 -14.55 -17.62 -11.47
C PRO A 150 -15.60 -18.05 -12.50
N LYS A 151 -16.18 -19.25 -12.36
CA LYS A 151 -17.15 -19.85 -13.29
C LYS A 151 -18.60 -19.42 -13.00
N ILE A 152 -18.85 -18.78 -11.85
CA ILE A 152 -20.21 -18.36 -11.45
C ILE A 152 -20.80 -17.36 -12.46
N LYS A 153 -19.96 -16.56 -13.12
CA LYS A 153 -20.41 -15.63 -14.16
C LYS A 153 -20.95 -16.29 -15.42
N ASP A 154 -20.58 -17.54 -15.68
CA ASP A 154 -20.98 -18.27 -16.89
C ASP A 154 -22.38 -18.86 -16.77
N VAL A 155 -22.90 -18.97 -15.53
CA VAL A 155 -24.26 -19.44 -15.27
C VAL A 155 -25.24 -18.29 -15.52
N LYS A 156 -26.10 -18.44 -16.53
CA LYS A 156 -27.02 -17.40 -17.00
C LYS A 156 -28.48 -17.78 -16.81
N SER A 157 -29.34 -16.77 -16.73
CA SER A 157 -30.79 -16.93 -16.85
C SER A 157 -31.19 -17.48 -18.22
N LYS A 158 -32.40 -18.04 -18.33
CA LYS A 158 -32.90 -18.66 -19.58
C LYS A 158 -32.89 -17.71 -20.78
N ASP A 159 -33.09 -16.41 -20.53
CA ASP A 159 -33.10 -15.32 -21.50
C ASP A 159 -31.72 -14.64 -21.66
N ASN A 160 -30.68 -15.14 -21.00
CA ASN A 160 -29.31 -14.61 -21.00
C ASN A 160 -29.15 -13.16 -20.54
N THR A 161 -30.13 -12.60 -19.83
CA THR A 161 -30.08 -11.20 -19.36
C THR A 161 -29.33 -11.04 -18.04
N LEU A 162 -29.33 -12.06 -17.18
CA LEU A 162 -28.71 -12.04 -15.86
C LEU A 162 -27.75 -13.22 -15.66
N THR A 163 -26.71 -13.00 -14.87
CA THR A 163 -25.77 -14.05 -14.43
C THR A 163 -26.04 -14.44 -12.98
N LEU A 164 -25.60 -15.63 -12.57
CA LEU A 164 -25.74 -16.07 -11.18
C LEU A 164 -24.97 -15.15 -10.22
N ILE A 165 -23.78 -14.66 -10.61
CA ILE A 165 -23.02 -13.71 -9.80
C ILE A 165 -23.77 -12.40 -9.60
N PHE A 166 -24.51 -11.93 -10.62
CA PHE A 166 -25.38 -10.75 -10.45
C PHE A 166 -26.44 -11.00 -9.39
N TYR A 167 -27.08 -12.16 -9.41
CA TYR A 167 -28.08 -12.53 -8.43
C TYR A 167 -27.48 -12.65 -7.02
N VAL A 168 -26.28 -13.22 -6.88
CA VAL A 168 -25.55 -13.30 -5.60
C VAL A 168 -25.32 -11.90 -5.01
N VAL A 169 -24.77 -10.97 -5.81
CA VAL A 169 -24.51 -9.59 -5.37
C VAL A 169 -25.82 -8.91 -4.95
N LYS A 170 -26.87 -9.04 -5.75
CA LYS A 170 -28.18 -8.46 -5.46
C LYS A 170 -28.77 -8.99 -4.16
N VAL A 171 -28.74 -10.31 -3.95
CA VAL A 171 -29.24 -10.92 -2.72
C VAL A 171 -28.41 -10.48 -1.51
N TYR A 172 -27.09 -10.39 -1.65
CA TYR A 172 -26.24 -9.90 -0.58
C TYR A 172 -26.61 -8.48 -0.17
N ILE A 173 -26.70 -7.56 -1.14
CA ILE A 173 -27.07 -6.16 -0.87
C ILE A 173 -28.43 -6.08 -0.18
N GLN A 174 -29.43 -6.81 -0.70
CA GLN A 174 -30.79 -6.77 -0.16
C GLN A 174 -30.93 -7.33 1.26
N LYS A 175 -30.11 -8.32 1.62
CA LYS A 175 -30.23 -9.01 2.92
C LYS A 175 -29.25 -8.53 3.98
N PHE A 176 -28.08 -8.03 3.57
CA PHE A 176 -26.95 -7.83 4.48
C PHE A 176 -26.30 -6.45 4.39
N ASP A 177 -26.58 -5.65 3.35
CA ASP A 177 -26.05 -4.29 3.25
C ASP A 177 -27.08 -3.26 3.73
N GLU A 178 -27.06 -2.99 5.04
CA GLU A 178 -27.91 -1.98 5.68
C GLU A 178 -27.61 -0.56 5.18
N LYS A 179 -26.42 -0.34 4.60
CA LYS A 179 -25.94 0.96 4.13
C LYS A 179 -25.98 1.08 2.59
N ALA A 180 -26.76 0.22 1.94
CA ALA A 180 -26.90 0.20 0.49
C ALA A 180 -27.29 1.56 -0.09
N GLY A 181 -26.57 1.96 -1.13
CA GLY A 181 -26.73 3.24 -1.81
C GLY A 181 -26.22 4.43 -1.00
N THR A 182 -25.24 4.24 -0.11
CA THR A 182 -24.58 5.32 0.63
C THR A 182 -23.05 5.25 0.48
N ASN A 183 -22.34 6.31 0.86
CA ASN A 183 -20.87 6.34 0.86
C ASN A 183 -20.25 5.39 1.90
N ASP A 184 -21.05 4.87 2.82
CA ASP A 184 -20.62 3.94 3.86
C ASP A 184 -20.80 2.47 3.45
N ALA A 185 -21.40 2.19 2.28
CA ALA A 185 -21.47 0.83 1.76
C ALA A 185 -20.04 0.28 1.55
N ARG A 186 -19.80 -0.95 1.98
CA ARG A 186 -18.51 -1.63 1.84
C ARG A 186 -18.71 -2.98 1.18
N MET A 187 -17.87 -3.29 0.20
CA MET A 187 -17.90 -4.58 -0.47
C MET A 187 -17.52 -5.69 0.53
N PRO A 188 -18.20 -6.85 0.50
CA PRO A 188 -17.95 -7.94 1.44
C PRO A 188 -16.64 -8.71 1.25
N LEU A 189 -16.04 -8.60 0.07
CA LEU A 189 -14.85 -9.33 -0.35
C LEU A 189 -13.60 -8.45 -0.26
N PRO A 190 -12.39 -9.03 -0.18
CA PRO A 190 -11.15 -8.29 -0.37
C PRO A 190 -11.13 -7.55 -1.72
N GLU A 191 -10.37 -6.46 -1.79
CA GLU A 191 -10.21 -5.71 -3.03
C GLU A 191 -9.47 -6.55 -4.09
N PRO A 192 -9.91 -6.55 -5.36
CA PRO A 192 -9.28 -7.36 -6.41
C PRO A 192 -7.79 -7.05 -6.59
N THR A 193 -7.40 -5.78 -6.47
CA THR A 193 -6.00 -5.35 -6.59
C THR A 193 -5.12 -5.90 -5.48
N ASP A 194 -5.68 -6.09 -4.29
CA ASP A 194 -4.94 -6.60 -3.13
C ASP A 194 -4.77 -8.12 -3.25
N LEU A 195 -5.81 -8.81 -3.74
CA LEU A 195 -5.75 -10.22 -4.14
C LEU A 195 -4.72 -10.46 -5.25
N ASP A 196 -4.68 -9.59 -6.27
CA ASP A 196 -3.68 -9.69 -7.34
C ASP A 196 -2.26 -9.52 -6.80
N LYS A 197 -2.02 -8.53 -5.92
CA LYS A 197 -0.71 -8.35 -5.29
C LYS A 197 -0.30 -9.58 -4.47
N ALA A 198 -1.21 -10.13 -3.66
CA ALA A 198 -0.96 -11.36 -2.92
C ALA A 198 -0.69 -12.57 -3.83
N GLY A 199 -1.34 -12.64 -4.99
CA GLY A 199 -1.10 -13.67 -5.99
C GLY A 199 0.26 -13.55 -6.70
N HIS A 200 0.89 -12.37 -6.71
CA HIS A 200 2.23 -12.19 -7.30
C HIS A 200 3.36 -12.28 -6.27
N LEU A 201 3.04 -12.50 -4.99
CA LEU A 201 4.03 -12.63 -3.93
C LEU A 201 4.89 -13.89 -4.15
N LYS A 202 6.21 -13.72 -4.07
CA LYS A 202 7.20 -14.80 -4.13
C LYS A 202 7.97 -14.86 -2.83
N PHE A 203 7.67 -15.86 -2.00
CA PHE A 203 8.25 -15.94 -0.65
C PHE A 203 9.77 -16.10 -0.70
N GLU A 204 10.28 -16.83 -1.69
CA GLU A 204 11.70 -17.11 -1.88
C GLU A 204 12.48 -15.83 -2.21
N GLU A 205 11.88 -14.91 -2.98
CA GLU A 205 12.44 -13.60 -3.30
C GLU A 205 12.48 -12.69 -2.06
N LEU A 206 11.44 -12.73 -1.23
CA LEU A 206 11.39 -11.97 0.04
C LEU A 206 12.43 -12.49 1.03
N GLU A 207 12.56 -13.81 1.18
CA GLU A 207 13.63 -14.39 2.00
C GLU A 207 15.02 -14.03 1.48
N ALA A 208 15.23 -14.07 0.16
CA ALA A 208 16.50 -13.67 -0.43
C ALA A 208 16.80 -12.18 -0.15
N SER A 209 15.79 -11.33 -0.19
CA SER A 209 15.89 -9.90 0.12
C SER A 209 16.27 -9.66 1.57
N LEU A 210 15.64 -10.36 2.53
CA LEU A 210 16.00 -10.28 3.96
C LEU A 210 17.43 -10.78 4.22
N ARG A 211 17.82 -11.90 3.62
CA ARG A 211 19.21 -12.42 3.72
C ARG A 211 20.23 -11.44 3.15
N GLN A 212 19.89 -10.79 2.03
CA GLN A 212 20.74 -9.78 1.42
C GLN A 212 20.86 -8.55 2.33
N LEU A 213 19.75 -8.10 2.91
CA LEU A 213 19.72 -6.99 3.86
C LEU A 213 20.56 -7.29 5.10
N ASN A 214 20.51 -8.52 5.64
CA ASN A 214 21.39 -8.93 6.73
C ASN A 214 22.88 -8.80 6.38
N LYS A 215 23.28 -9.29 5.19
CA LYS A 215 24.67 -9.17 4.73
C LYS A 215 25.10 -7.72 4.55
N GLU A 216 24.21 -6.85 4.10
CA GLU A 216 24.47 -5.42 3.98
C GLU A 216 24.65 -4.78 5.36
N ILE A 217 23.82 -5.12 6.36
CA ILE A 217 24.03 -4.69 7.75
C ILE A 217 25.43 -5.11 8.23
N GLU A 218 25.82 -6.37 8.06
CA GLU A 218 27.14 -6.88 8.47
C GLU A 218 28.28 -6.13 7.77
N GLY A 219 28.16 -5.87 6.47
CA GLY A 219 29.16 -5.12 5.70
C GLY A 219 29.27 -3.66 6.12
N ILE A 220 28.15 -3.02 6.45
CA ILE A 220 28.14 -1.63 6.94
C ILE A 220 28.65 -1.54 8.37
N GLU A 221 28.36 -2.54 9.22
CA GLU A 221 28.92 -2.63 10.58
C GLU A 221 30.44 -2.78 10.56
N GLN A 222 30.99 -3.56 9.62
CA GLN A 222 32.45 -3.63 9.43
C GLN A 222 33.05 -2.28 9.03
N LYS A 223 32.42 -1.55 8.09
CA LYS A 223 32.87 -0.22 7.69
C LYS A 223 32.78 0.80 8.84
N ALA A 224 31.68 0.78 9.60
CA ALA A 224 31.52 1.64 10.76
C ALA A 224 32.62 1.38 11.80
N ASN A 225 32.94 0.11 12.07
CA ASN A 225 34.03 -0.25 12.97
C ASN A 225 35.40 0.21 12.46
N GLN A 226 35.64 0.18 11.15
CA GLN A 226 36.87 0.75 10.55
C GLN A 226 36.95 2.26 10.77
N VAL A 227 35.85 2.99 10.55
CA VAL A 227 35.76 4.44 10.83
C VAL A 227 36.07 4.71 12.30
N ILE A 228 35.41 4.00 13.22
CA ILE A 228 35.57 4.16 14.67
C ILE A 228 37.03 3.91 15.09
N ALA A 229 37.66 2.88 14.54
CA ALA A 229 39.04 2.53 14.87
C ALA A 229 40.08 3.51 14.30
N ALA A 230 39.79 4.13 13.15
CA ALA A 230 40.69 5.06 12.46
C ALA A 230 40.51 6.53 12.88
N SER A 231 39.42 6.86 13.58
CA SER A 231 39.07 8.24 13.91
C SER A 231 39.74 8.73 15.19
N GLU A 232 40.16 10.00 15.19
CA GLU A 232 40.56 10.71 16.40
C GLU A 232 39.34 11.00 17.30
N GLU A 233 39.57 11.23 18.59
CA GLU A 233 38.50 11.44 19.59
C GLU A 233 37.56 12.59 19.21
N ILE A 234 38.09 13.65 18.59
CA ILE A 234 37.34 14.83 18.13
C ILE A 234 36.41 14.55 16.93
N HIS A 235 36.65 13.47 16.18
CA HIS A 235 35.90 13.09 14.97
C HIS A 235 35.11 11.78 15.16
N LEU A 236 35.08 11.25 16.39
CA LEU A 236 34.42 10.00 16.72
C LEU A 236 32.90 10.16 16.89
N GLU A 237 32.50 11.18 17.63
CA GLU A 237 31.09 11.49 17.90
C GLU A 237 30.60 12.64 17.01
N PRO A 238 29.32 12.62 16.58
CA PRO A 238 28.23 11.71 16.96
C PRO A 238 28.13 10.44 16.10
N PHE A 239 29.08 10.20 15.18
CA PHE A 239 29.03 9.08 14.24
C PHE A 239 28.88 7.73 14.95
N LYS A 240 29.73 7.48 15.97
CA LYS A 240 29.72 6.21 16.71
C LYS A 240 28.38 5.98 17.40
N GLU A 241 27.90 6.93 18.21
CA GLU A 241 26.62 6.80 18.91
C GLU A 241 25.46 6.52 17.95
N LYS A 242 25.37 7.28 16.86
CA LYS A 242 24.29 7.14 15.87
C LYS A 242 24.33 5.78 15.16
N MET A 243 25.52 5.32 14.76
CA MET A 243 25.66 4.03 14.07
C MET A 243 25.41 2.85 15.00
N GLU A 244 25.91 2.87 16.23
CA GLU A 244 25.63 1.82 17.23
C GLU A 244 24.12 1.71 17.51
N SER A 245 23.44 2.85 17.72
CA SER A 245 21.99 2.91 17.89
C SER A 245 21.24 2.36 16.66
N PHE A 246 21.66 2.76 15.45
CA PHE A 246 21.10 2.26 14.21
C PHE A 246 21.23 0.74 14.08
N PHE A 247 22.40 0.14 14.35
CA PHE A 247 22.58 -1.31 14.21
C PHE A 247 21.70 -2.10 15.18
N VAL A 248 21.53 -1.61 16.42
CA VAL A 248 20.61 -2.22 17.39
C VAL A 248 19.18 -2.22 16.83
N GLN A 249 18.73 -1.08 16.30
CA GLN A 249 17.39 -0.98 15.73
C GLN A 249 17.23 -1.81 14.46
N ALA A 250 18.19 -1.75 13.53
CA ALA A 250 18.16 -2.45 12.26
C ALA A 250 18.13 -3.97 12.42
N LYS A 251 19.00 -4.53 13.29
CA LYS A 251 19.02 -5.98 13.58
C LYS A 251 17.71 -6.44 14.23
N LYS A 252 17.15 -5.63 15.14
CA LYS A 252 15.85 -5.93 15.75
C LYS A 252 14.73 -5.94 14.70
N SER A 253 14.61 -4.88 13.90
CA SER A 253 13.56 -4.77 12.89
C SER A 253 13.69 -5.84 11.79
N LEU A 254 14.92 -6.22 11.42
CA LEU A 254 15.16 -7.33 10.50
C LEU A 254 14.65 -8.65 11.09
N SER A 255 14.99 -8.96 12.35
CA SER A 255 14.53 -10.17 13.03
C SER A 255 13.01 -10.23 13.14
N GLU A 256 12.36 -9.11 13.48
CA GLU A 256 10.89 -9.00 13.52
C GLU A 256 10.27 -9.27 12.13
N GLU A 257 10.90 -8.80 11.05
CA GLU A 257 10.42 -9.01 9.69
C GLU A 257 10.66 -10.45 9.17
N GLU A 258 11.72 -11.12 9.61
CA GLU A 258 11.94 -12.56 9.35
C GLU A 258 10.87 -13.42 10.05
N GLU A 259 10.51 -13.08 11.28
CA GLU A 259 9.38 -13.69 11.99
C GLU A 259 8.05 -13.39 11.28
N ASN A 260 7.84 -12.14 10.84
CA ASN A 260 6.67 -11.72 10.09
C ASN A 260 6.48 -12.54 8.81
N LEU A 261 7.56 -12.77 8.05
CA LEU A 261 7.57 -13.59 6.84
C LEU A 261 7.18 -15.05 7.15
N THR A 262 7.73 -15.60 8.23
CA THR A 262 7.42 -16.98 8.67
C THR A 262 5.94 -17.10 9.05
N GLU A 263 5.40 -16.13 9.80
CA GLU A 263 3.99 -16.09 10.16
C GLU A 263 3.08 -15.97 8.92
N CYS A 264 3.46 -15.14 7.94
CA CYS A 264 2.76 -14.99 6.67
C CYS A 264 2.63 -16.31 5.90
N LYS A 265 3.71 -17.09 5.84
CA LYS A 265 3.70 -18.43 5.22
C LYS A 265 2.70 -19.35 5.93
N GLN A 266 2.75 -19.40 7.25
CA GLN A 266 1.84 -20.23 8.06
C GLN A 266 0.37 -19.81 7.88
N ARG A 267 0.10 -18.49 7.84
CA ARG A 267 -1.25 -17.97 7.58
C ARG A 267 -1.74 -18.36 6.19
N PHE A 268 -0.88 -18.26 5.18
CA PHE A 268 -1.24 -18.67 3.83
C PHE A 268 -1.56 -20.17 3.78
N GLU A 269 -0.73 -21.03 4.38
CA GLU A 269 -1.02 -22.47 4.53
C GLU A 269 -2.35 -22.74 5.24
N ALA A 270 -2.63 -21.99 6.32
CA ALA A 270 -3.88 -22.10 7.06
C ALA A 270 -5.10 -21.74 6.21
N VAL A 271 -5.01 -20.71 5.36
CA VAL A 271 -6.07 -20.33 4.41
C VAL A 271 -6.33 -21.45 3.42
N LEU A 272 -5.29 -22.04 2.84
CA LEU A 272 -5.42 -23.13 1.86
C LEU A 272 -6.11 -24.33 2.51
N LYS A 273 -5.71 -24.68 3.73
CA LYS A 273 -6.34 -25.75 4.52
C LYS A 273 -7.80 -25.44 4.84
N TYR A 274 -8.10 -24.20 5.22
CA TYR A 274 -9.46 -23.74 5.52
C TYR A 274 -10.40 -23.92 4.31
N PHE A 275 -9.94 -23.53 3.12
CA PHE A 275 -10.70 -23.70 1.87
C PHE A 275 -10.56 -25.09 1.23
N LYS A 276 -9.84 -26.02 1.87
CA LYS A 276 -9.49 -27.35 1.33
C LYS A 276 -8.94 -27.28 -0.09
N PHE A 277 -8.14 -26.24 -0.37
CA PHE A 277 -7.55 -26.02 -1.68
C PHE A 277 -6.35 -26.94 -1.87
N THR A 278 -6.35 -27.66 -2.98
CA THR A 278 -5.22 -28.46 -3.44
C THR A 278 -4.83 -28.01 -4.84
N PRO A 279 -3.54 -27.76 -5.10
CA PRO A 279 -3.08 -27.39 -6.43
C PRO A 279 -3.40 -28.52 -7.43
N LYS A 280 -3.70 -28.14 -8.68
CA LYS A 280 -4.14 -29.10 -9.72
C LYS A 280 -3.02 -30.01 -10.24
N LYS A 281 -1.76 -29.66 -9.95
CA LYS A 281 -0.56 -30.39 -10.35
C LYS A 281 0.26 -30.67 -9.08
N ASN A 282 1.05 -31.73 -9.07
CA ASN A 282 2.08 -32.01 -8.04
C ASN A 282 3.24 -30.99 -8.08
N SER A 283 2.97 -29.75 -8.50
CA SER A 283 3.91 -28.64 -8.47
C SER A 283 3.85 -27.96 -7.10
N GLU A 284 4.91 -27.23 -6.80
CA GLU A 284 4.94 -26.27 -5.71
C GLU A 284 3.76 -25.30 -5.83
N LEU A 285 3.15 -24.97 -4.69
CA LEU A 285 1.92 -24.19 -4.66
C LEU A 285 2.25 -22.71 -4.84
N ASP A 286 1.86 -22.14 -5.97
CA ASP A 286 2.00 -20.70 -6.25
C ASP A 286 0.83 -19.93 -5.62
N PRO A 287 1.07 -18.85 -4.82
CA PRO A 287 0.00 -17.97 -4.35
C PRO A 287 -0.99 -17.54 -5.43
N LYS A 288 -0.53 -17.41 -6.68
CA LYS A 288 -1.39 -17.08 -7.83
C LYS A 288 -2.47 -18.11 -8.11
N ASP A 289 -2.23 -19.39 -7.85
CA ASP A 289 -3.19 -20.46 -8.10
C ASP A 289 -4.43 -20.33 -7.20
N PHE A 290 -4.24 -19.85 -5.97
CA PHE A 290 -5.32 -19.63 -5.02
C PHE A 290 -5.91 -18.21 -5.16
N PHE A 291 -5.08 -17.17 -5.05
CA PHE A 291 -5.56 -15.79 -5.06
C PHE A 291 -6.06 -15.36 -6.43
N GLY A 292 -5.60 -15.96 -7.53
CA GLY A 292 -6.13 -15.69 -8.87
C GLY A 292 -7.60 -16.10 -9.02
N LEU A 293 -8.05 -17.16 -8.34
CA LEU A 293 -9.46 -17.56 -8.32
C LEU A 293 -10.32 -16.53 -7.60
N TRP A 294 -9.83 -16.05 -6.46
CA TRP A 294 -10.47 -15.00 -5.68
C TRP A 294 -10.47 -13.66 -6.40
N SER A 295 -9.35 -13.25 -7.01
CA SER A 295 -9.22 -11.98 -7.72
C SER A 295 -10.21 -11.90 -8.88
N ALA A 296 -10.28 -12.94 -9.72
CA ALA A 296 -11.22 -12.99 -10.83
C ALA A 296 -12.67 -12.84 -10.34
N PHE A 297 -13.05 -13.60 -9.31
CA PHE A 297 -14.39 -13.52 -8.73
C PHE A 297 -14.68 -12.17 -8.06
N ALA A 298 -13.75 -11.63 -7.28
CA ALA A 298 -13.89 -10.35 -6.60
C ALA A 298 -13.99 -9.20 -7.60
N SER A 299 -13.28 -9.26 -8.74
CA SER A 299 -13.40 -8.28 -9.81
C SER A 299 -14.80 -8.28 -10.42
N ASP A 300 -15.28 -9.47 -10.84
CA ASP A 300 -16.63 -9.61 -11.41
C ASP A 300 -17.71 -9.18 -10.38
N PHE A 301 -17.51 -9.49 -9.09
CA PHE A 301 -18.38 -9.06 -8.00
C PHE A 301 -18.37 -7.54 -7.84
N LYS A 302 -17.19 -6.91 -7.81
CA LYS A 302 -17.00 -5.46 -7.60
C LYS A 302 -17.68 -4.64 -8.70
N ASP A 303 -17.57 -5.07 -9.95
CA ASP A 303 -18.21 -4.39 -11.08
C ASP A 303 -19.74 -4.37 -10.97
N ILE A 304 -20.32 -5.46 -10.48
CA ILE A 304 -21.76 -5.56 -10.26
C ILE A 304 -22.15 -4.78 -9.01
N TRP A 305 -21.39 -4.92 -7.92
CA TRP A 305 -21.59 -4.21 -6.66
C TRP A 305 -21.67 -2.70 -6.89
N ASN A 306 -20.67 -2.13 -7.57
CA ASN A 306 -20.62 -0.70 -7.84
C ASN A 306 -21.83 -0.22 -8.66
N ARG A 307 -22.24 -0.98 -9.68
CA ARG A 307 -23.42 -0.66 -10.49
C ARG A 307 -24.71 -0.70 -9.66
N GLU A 308 -24.89 -1.71 -8.82
CA GLU A 308 -26.08 -1.83 -7.97
C GLU A 308 -26.11 -0.77 -6.86
N GLN A 309 -24.98 -0.46 -6.23
CA GLN A 309 -24.89 0.63 -5.25
C GLN A 309 -25.25 1.98 -5.88
N GLN A 310 -24.74 2.27 -7.08
CA GLN A 310 -25.10 3.49 -7.83
C GLN A 310 -26.58 3.52 -8.21
N ARG A 311 -27.16 2.38 -8.61
CA ARG A 311 -28.60 2.27 -8.92
C ARG A 311 -29.45 2.57 -7.69
N ILE A 312 -29.14 1.96 -6.54
CA ILE A 312 -29.86 2.15 -5.28
C ILE A 312 -29.73 3.60 -4.79
N PHE A 313 -28.53 4.20 -4.89
CA PHE A 313 -28.31 5.60 -4.57
C PHE A 313 -29.24 6.52 -5.39
N LYS A 314 -29.30 6.33 -6.71
CA LYS A 314 -30.19 7.11 -7.59
C LYS A 314 -31.66 6.93 -7.21
N GLU A 315 -32.12 5.70 -6.96
CA GLU A 315 -33.49 5.42 -6.54
C GLU A 315 -33.83 6.09 -5.20
N ASN A 316 -32.91 6.08 -4.24
CA ASN A 316 -33.08 6.73 -2.94
C ASN A 316 -33.15 8.26 -3.09
N MET A 317 -32.30 8.84 -3.94
CA MET A 317 -32.36 10.28 -4.26
C MET A 317 -33.68 10.67 -4.90
N ASP A 318 -34.18 9.89 -5.86
CA ASP A 318 -35.43 10.21 -6.54
C ASP A 318 -36.64 10.09 -5.62
N LYS A 319 -36.67 9.07 -4.74
CA LYS A 319 -37.66 8.96 -3.66
C LYS A 319 -37.61 10.17 -2.73
N ALA A 320 -36.42 10.59 -2.31
CA ALA A 320 -36.26 11.77 -1.45
C ALA A 320 -36.78 13.06 -2.14
N LYS A 321 -36.46 13.27 -3.42
CA LYS A 321 -36.98 14.40 -4.22
C LYS A 321 -38.50 14.37 -4.32
N GLN A 322 -39.10 13.20 -4.55
CA GLN A 322 -40.56 13.04 -4.63
C GLN A 322 -41.22 13.39 -3.29
N VAL A 323 -40.66 12.93 -2.16
CA VAL A 323 -41.15 13.27 -0.82
C VAL A 323 -41.09 14.79 -0.57
N VAL A 324 -39.98 15.45 -0.94
CA VAL A 324 -39.86 16.91 -0.81
C VAL A 324 -40.88 17.63 -1.69
N LYS A 325 -41.09 17.18 -2.93
CA LYS A 325 -42.09 17.75 -3.85
C LYS A 325 -43.51 17.59 -3.29
N GLN A 326 -43.86 16.44 -2.74
CA GLN A 326 -45.16 16.19 -2.12
C GLN A 326 -45.37 17.07 -0.89
N LYS A 327 -44.37 17.20 -0.01
CA LYS A 327 -44.43 18.10 1.16
C LYS A 327 -44.64 19.56 0.74
N LYS A 328 -43.94 20.03 -0.30
CA LYS A 328 -44.13 21.39 -0.85
C LYS A 328 -45.53 21.60 -1.44
N LEU A 329 -46.09 20.60 -2.14
CA LEU A 329 -47.45 20.69 -2.68
C LEU A 329 -48.51 20.69 -1.57
N GLN A 330 -48.33 19.91 -0.51
CA GLN A 330 -49.21 19.90 0.66
C GLN A 330 -49.14 21.21 1.45
N SER A 331 -47.96 21.80 1.64
CA SER A 331 -47.83 23.11 2.30
C SER A 331 -48.43 24.25 1.49
N SER A 332 -48.35 24.19 0.15
CA SER A 332 -48.97 25.19 -0.73
C SER A 332 -50.49 25.06 -0.78
N SER A 333 -51.04 23.84 -0.69
CA SER A 333 -52.50 23.63 -0.66
C SER A 333 -53.12 23.99 0.69
N SER A 334 -52.39 23.81 1.82
CA SER A 334 -52.84 24.28 3.13
C SER A 334 -52.81 25.82 3.22
N TYR A 335 -51.80 26.48 2.65
CA TYR A 335 -51.77 27.94 2.51
C TYR A 335 -52.91 28.46 1.62
N ALA A 336 -53.22 27.78 0.51
CA ALA A 336 -54.33 28.16 -0.38
C ALA A 336 -55.71 28.00 0.29
N LYS A 337 -55.94 26.91 1.04
CA LYS A 337 -57.17 26.71 1.83
C LYS A 337 -57.35 27.74 2.94
N SER A 338 -56.26 28.22 3.56
CA SER A 338 -56.34 29.27 4.60
C SER A 338 -56.78 30.65 4.06
N LYS A 339 -56.57 30.92 2.75
CA LYS A 339 -57.01 32.18 2.12
C LYS A 339 -58.49 32.19 1.71
N THR A 340 -59.10 31.03 1.54
CA THR A 340 -60.52 30.89 1.14
C THR A 340 -61.49 30.76 2.31
N ASP A 341 -60.98 30.75 3.55
CA ASP A 341 -61.83 30.65 4.75
C ASP A 341 -62.54 31.99 5.01
N GLU A 342 -63.87 31.95 5.17
CA GLU A 342 -64.77 33.09 5.38
C GLU A 342 -64.47 33.93 6.64
N GLY A 343 -63.43 33.57 7.40
CA GLY A 343 -62.93 34.28 8.58
C GLY A 343 -61.84 35.33 8.33
N THR A 344 -61.33 35.49 7.09
CA THR A 344 -60.23 36.43 6.83
C THR A 344 -60.61 37.89 7.14
N LEU A 345 -59.64 38.69 7.63
CA LEU A 345 -59.82 40.11 7.96
C LEU A 345 -60.44 40.91 6.81
N LYS A 346 -60.17 40.54 5.54
CA LYS A 346 -60.78 41.14 4.35
C LYS A 346 -62.29 40.90 4.27
N ALA A 347 -62.76 39.68 4.54
CA ALA A 347 -64.19 39.34 4.57
C ALA A 347 -64.91 40.07 5.72
N ARG A 348 -64.28 40.17 6.89
CA ARG A 348 -64.80 40.91 8.05
C ARG A 348 -64.80 42.44 7.86
N LEU A 349 -63.86 42.99 7.09
CA LEU A 349 -63.83 44.42 6.76
C LEU A 349 -64.91 44.78 5.72
N LEU A 350 -65.24 43.88 4.80
CA LEU A 350 -66.30 44.07 3.81
C LEU A 350 -67.71 43.98 4.44
N SER A 351 -67.91 43.15 5.48
CA SER A 351 -69.20 43.09 6.18
C SER A 351 -69.46 44.29 7.11
N ARG A 352 -68.41 44.95 7.60
CA ARG A 352 -68.52 46.18 8.41
C ARG A 352 -68.88 47.45 7.61
N LYS A 353 -68.70 47.45 6.28
CA LYS A 353 -69.10 48.56 5.40
C LYS A 353 -70.58 48.53 4.97
N LYS A 354 -71.35 47.52 5.41
CA LYS A 354 -72.78 47.34 5.09
C LYS A 354 -73.72 47.66 6.26
N LYS A 355 -73.27 48.39 7.27
CA LYS A 355 -74.14 48.91 8.34
C LYS A 355 -74.20 50.43 8.31
#